data_AF-A0A2E4HNH2-F1
#
_entry.id   AF-A0A2E4HNH2-F1
#
_cell.length_a   1.000
_cell.length_b   1.000
_cell.length_c   1.000
_cell.angle_alpha   90.00
_cell.angle_beta   90.00
_cell.angle_gamma   90.00
#
_symmetry.space_group_name_H-M   'P 1'
#
loop_
_entity.id
_entity.type
_entity.pdbx_description
1 polymer ?
#
loop_
_entity_poly.entity_id
_entity_poly.type
_entity_poly.pdbx_seq_one_letter_code
_entity_poly.pdbx_strand_id
1 'polypeptide(L)'
;MSHSSALKRILNKDIKEIINQDLNNLGIYIEFNEDNMLNAKAMIIGPEGSLYESGFLFFNITFPKNYPYSPPDVSYIPRNNIRIHPNLYVGSHSSGFGKVCLSILGTWSGPKWTSIMDITTVLISIQSLLDNNPLHHEPGQEKNKSEVNQMYNDIIRYESLSSLLIDNFIDPPTGFHIFNSIMSTQISKNKIKLNKEIIKLLELCPKSIVTIPIYRIKKEINYTKLLRKYEKLILL
;
A
#
# COMPACT_ATOMS: atom_id res chain seq x y z
N MET A 1 -30.28 -20.85 5.29
CA MET A 1 -28.84 -21.21 5.16
C MET A 1 -28.09 -20.66 6.35
N SER A 2 -27.45 -21.53 7.14
CA SER A 2 -26.62 -21.10 8.27
C SER A 2 -25.46 -20.26 7.74
N HIS A 3 -25.46 -18.95 8.05
CA HIS A 3 -24.31 -18.11 7.74
C HIS A 3 -23.10 -18.68 8.50
N SER A 4 -21.98 -18.87 7.81
CA SER A 4 -20.74 -19.32 8.46
C SER A 4 -20.39 -18.36 9.62
N SER A 5 -19.80 -18.89 10.68
CA SER A 5 -19.41 -18.08 11.86
C SER A 5 -18.56 -16.86 11.45
N ALA A 6 -17.68 -17.04 10.47
CA ALA A 6 -16.87 -15.99 9.86
C ALA A 6 -17.69 -14.85 9.25
N LEU A 7 -18.73 -15.18 8.47
CA LEU A 7 -19.61 -14.16 7.88
C LEU A 7 -20.33 -13.35 8.95
N LYS A 8 -20.84 -14.01 9.99
CA LYS A 8 -21.47 -13.33 11.12
C LYS A 8 -20.48 -12.40 11.84
N ARG A 9 -19.22 -12.81 11.99
CA ARG A 9 -18.15 -11.97 12.56
C ARG A 9 -17.90 -10.72 11.72
N ILE A 10 -17.77 -10.88 10.41
CA ILE A 10 -17.54 -9.76 9.47
C ILE A 10 -18.68 -8.74 9.53
N LEU A 11 -19.93 -9.21 9.37
CA LEU A 11 -21.10 -8.34 9.32
C LEU A 11 -21.37 -7.62 10.65
N ASN A 12 -21.22 -8.32 11.77
CA ASN A 12 -21.63 -7.78 13.07
C ASN A 12 -20.52 -7.04 13.81
N LYS A 13 -19.25 -7.22 13.44
CA LYS A 13 -18.12 -6.55 14.09
C LYS A 13 -17.19 -5.85 13.10
N ASP A 14 -16.57 -6.53 12.13
CA ASP A 14 -15.56 -5.90 11.27
C ASP A 14 -16.08 -4.67 10.52
N ILE A 15 -17.26 -4.77 9.88
CA ILE A 15 -17.88 -3.64 9.17
C ILE A 15 -18.20 -2.49 10.14
N LYS A 16 -18.64 -2.80 11.36
CA LYS A 16 -18.92 -1.76 12.36
C LYS A 16 -17.63 -1.08 12.81
N GLU A 17 -16.55 -1.82 13.00
CA GLU A 17 -15.24 -1.25 13.37
C GLU A 17 -14.67 -0.39 12.25
N ILE A 18 -14.86 -0.77 10.98
CA ILE A 18 -14.46 0.06 9.83
C ILE A 18 -15.15 1.43 9.89
N ILE A 19 -16.44 1.45 10.22
CA ILE A 19 -17.24 2.69 10.35
C ILE A 19 -16.86 3.46 11.62
N ASN A 20 -16.76 2.78 12.76
CA ASN A 20 -16.47 3.40 14.06
C ASN A 20 -15.10 4.07 14.09
N GLN A 21 -14.10 3.45 13.45
CA GLN A 21 -12.74 4.00 13.35
C GLN A 21 -12.58 4.97 12.19
N ASP A 22 -13.63 5.17 11.38
CA ASP A 22 -13.66 6.09 10.26
C ASP A 22 -12.46 5.93 9.32
N LEU A 23 -12.23 4.68 8.89
CA LEU A 23 -11.07 4.32 8.09
C LEU A 23 -10.94 5.15 6.80
N ASN A 24 -12.07 5.55 6.23
CA ASN A 24 -12.11 6.40 5.04
C ASN A 24 -11.43 7.76 5.29
N ASN A 25 -11.60 8.35 6.48
CA ASN A 25 -10.91 9.59 6.85
C ASN A 25 -9.41 9.37 7.12
N LEU A 26 -9.00 8.15 7.45
CA LEU A 26 -7.59 7.74 7.51
C LEU A 26 -7.01 7.39 6.13
N GLY A 27 -7.80 7.49 5.05
CA GLY A 27 -7.36 7.13 3.70
C GLY A 27 -7.26 5.62 3.48
N ILE A 28 -7.97 4.82 4.28
CA ILE A 28 -8.07 3.37 4.14
C ILE A 28 -9.49 3.03 3.68
N TYR A 29 -9.59 2.37 2.53
CA TYR A 29 -10.87 1.98 1.91
C TYR A 29 -10.90 0.47 1.75
N ILE A 30 -12.05 -0.15 2.01
CA ILE A 30 -12.26 -1.59 1.88
C ILE A 30 -13.63 -1.86 1.26
N GLU A 31 -13.65 -2.74 0.27
CA GLU A 31 -14.85 -3.17 -0.45
C GLU A 31 -14.93 -4.69 -0.38
N PHE A 32 -16.01 -5.19 0.20
CA PHE A 32 -16.28 -6.63 0.28
C PHE A 32 -16.91 -7.12 -1.04
N ASN A 33 -16.56 -8.33 -1.45
CA ASN A 33 -17.16 -8.94 -2.63
C ASN A 33 -18.60 -9.36 -2.33
N GLU A 34 -19.56 -8.86 -3.12
CA GLU A 34 -21.00 -9.10 -2.92
C GLU A 34 -21.39 -10.58 -3.04
N ASP A 35 -20.75 -11.32 -3.96
CA ASP A 35 -20.99 -12.76 -4.15
C ASP A 35 -20.37 -13.61 -3.03
N ASN A 36 -19.25 -13.16 -2.47
CA ASN A 36 -18.53 -13.85 -1.41
C ASN A 36 -17.81 -12.87 -0.48
N MET A 37 -18.52 -12.46 0.58
CA MET A 37 -18.04 -11.57 1.64
C MET A 37 -16.82 -12.09 2.42
N LEU A 38 -16.36 -13.33 2.21
CA LEU A 38 -15.06 -13.80 2.69
C LEU A 38 -13.89 -13.29 1.84
N ASN A 39 -14.15 -12.55 0.76
CA ASN A 39 -13.14 -11.84 0.00
C ASN A 39 -13.44 -10.34 0.01
N ALA A 40 -12.38 -9.56 0.11
CA ALA A 40 -12.45 -8.11 0.01
C ALA A 40 -11.23 -7.58 -0.74
N LYS A 41 -11.37 -6.35 -1.24
CA LYS A 41 -10.27 -5.55 -1.77
C LYS A 41 -10.12 -4.34 -0.88
N ALA A 42 -8.89 -3.93 -0.64
CA ALA A 42 -8.59 -2.70 0.08
C ALA A 42 -7.64 -1.80 -0.70
N MET A 43 -7.79 -0.50 -0.49
CA MET A 43 -6.89 0.54 -0.94
C MET A 43 -6.42 1.34 0.26
N ILE A 44 -5.11 1.53 0.41
CA ILE A 44 -4.52 2.44 1.40
C ILE A 44 -3.86 3.57 0.63
N ILE A 45 -4.25 4.80 0.94
CA ILE A 45 -3.53 5.99 0.51
C ILE A 45 -2.33 6.16 1.43
N GLY A 46 -1.15 6.34 0.85
CA GLY A 46 0.06 6.54 1.63
C GLY A 46 -0.07 7.77 2.54
N PRO A 47 0.37 7.69 3.82
CA PRO A 47 0.15 8.73 4.81
C PRO A 47 0.78 10.08 4.43
N GLU A 48 0.14 11.17 4.83
CA GLU A 48 0.71 12.51 4.70
C GLU A 48 2.03 12.62 5.46
N GLY A 49 3.02 13.25 4.84
CA GLY A 49 4.36 13.43 5.39
C GLY A 49 5.26 12.20 5.30
N SER A 50 4.79 11.08 4.73
CA SER A 50 5.61 9.89 4.46
C SER A 50 6.19 9.89 3.05
N LEU A 51 7.14 8.99 2.76
CA LEU A 51 7.61 8.76 1.38
C LEU A 51 6.55 8.17 0.45
N TYR A 52 5.43 7.70 1.01
CA TYR A 52 4.34 7.06 0.30
C TYR A 52 3.18 8.01 -0.01
N GLU A 53 3.27 9.26 0.47
CA GLU A 53 2.18 10.23 0.41
C GLU A 53 1.51 10.27 -0.97
N SER A 54 0.17 10.26 -0.97
CA SER A 54 -0.69 10.24 -2.16
C SER A 54 -0.63 8.97 -3.02
N GLY A 55 0.30 8.04 -2.79
CA GLY A 55 0.34 6.76 -3.50
C GLY A 55 -0.86 5.88 -3.16
N PHE A 56 -1.42 5.19 -4.15
CA PHE A 56 -2.48 4.21 -3.96
C PHE A 56 -1.90 2.80 -3.85
N LEU A 57 -1.98 2.19 -2.67
CA LEU A 57 -1.55 0.82 -2.42
C LEU A 57 -2.77 -0.10 -2.40
N PHE A 58 -2.71 -1.19 -3.16
CA PHE A 58 -3.82 -2.13 -3.33
C PHE A 58 -3.56 -3.46 -2.65
N PHE A 59 -4.60 -4.03 -2.04
CA PHE A 59 -4.54 -5.28 -1.30
C PHE A 59 -5.74 -6.18 -1.61
N ASN A 60 -5.48 -7.47 -1.79
CA ASN A 60 -6.53 -8.49 -1.71
C ASN A 60 -6.58 -9.04 -0.28
N ILE A 61 -7.79 -9.34 0.20
CA ILE A 61 -8.04 -9.89 1.53
C ILE A 61 -8.93 -11.12 1.37
N THR A 62 -8.52 -12.24 1.97
CA THR A 62 -9.32 -13.46 2.05
C THR A 62 -9.46 -13.91 3.50
N PHE A 63 -10.68 -13.95 4.00
CA PHE A 63 -11.02 -14.40 5.35
C PHE A 63 -11.15 -15.93 5.37
N PRO A 64 -10.47 -16.64 6.29
CA PRO A 64 -10.61 -18.08 6.40
C PRO A 64 -11.99 -18.46 6.97
N LYS A 65 -12.43 -19.70 6.71
CA LYS A 65 -13.75 -20.20 7.19
C LYS A 65 -13.88 -20.18 8.71
N ASN A 66 -12.76 -20.29 9.43
CA ASN A 66 -12.69 -20.24 10.89
C ASN A 66 -12.36 -18.83 11.44
N TYR A 67 -12.44 -17.78 10.61
CA TYR A 67 -12.29 -16.40 11.10
C TYR A 67 -13.30 -16.12 12.24
N PRO A 68 -12.90 -15.49 13.37
CA PRO A 68 -11.62 -14.81 13.62
C PRO A 68 -10.59 -15.65 14.39
N TYR A 69 -10.71 -16.98 14.45
CA TYR A 69 -9.72 -17.83 15.15
C TYR A 69 -8.39 -17.92 14.40
N SER A 70 -8.41 -17.78 13.08
CA SER A 70 -7.22 -17.57 12.25
C SER A 70 -7.26 -16.19 11.59
N PRO A 71 -6.11 -15.55 11.34
CA PRO A 71 -6.04 -14.25 10.68
C PRO A 71 -6.53 -14.32 9.23
N PRO A 72 -6.96 -13.19 8.64
CA PRO A 72 -7.17 -13.11 7.20
C PRO A 72 -5.84 -13.29 6.46
N ASP A 73 -5.88 -13.80 5.23
CA ASP A 73 -4.75 -13.68 4.30
C ASP A 73 -4.83 -12.32 3.60
N VAL A 74 -3.73 -11.57 3.59
CA VAL A 74 -3.65 -10.24 2.98
C VAL A 74 -2.45 -10.19 2.04
N SER A 75 -2.71 -9.85 0.78
CA SER A 75 -1.71 -9.82 -0.27
C SER A 75 -1.62 -8.43 -0.89
N TYR A 76 -0.41 -7.87 -0.92
CA TYR A 76 -0.12 -6.62 -1.62
C TYR A 76 -0.12 -6.85 -3.12
N ILE A 77 -0.69 -5.93 -3.89
CA ILE A 77 -0.74 -5.99 -5.36
C ILE A 77 0.31 -5.03 -5.93
N PRO A 78 1.53 -5.52 -6.24
CA PRO A 78 2.60 -4.66 -6.72
C PRO A 78 2.34 -4.22 -8.17
N ARG A 79 2.60 -2.94 -8.47
CA ARG A 79 2.56 -2.43 -9.85
C ARG A 79 3.72 -2.96 -10.70
N ASN A 80 4.87 -3.17 -10.08
CA ASN A 80 6.10 -3.62 -10.74
C ASN A 80 6.98 -4.43 -9.76
N ASN A 81 8.16 -4.85 -10.20
CA ASN A 81 9.09 -5.65 -9.39
C ASN A 81 9.96 -4.85 -8.41
N ILE A 82 9.67 -3.57 -8.19
CA ILE A 82 10.36 -2.76 -7.18
C ILE A 82 9.72 -3.01 -5.82
N ARG A 83 10.50 -3.58 -4.89
CA ARG A 83 10.08 -3.76 -3.51
C ARG A 83 10.01 -2.39 -2.84
N ILE A 84 8.79 -1.90 -2.64
CA ILE A 84 8.56 -0.56 -2.09
C ILE A 84 8.75 -0.50 -0.57
N HIS A 85 8.57 -1.61 0.13
CA HIS A 85 8.74 -1.70 1.58
C HIS A 85 9.24 -3.09 1.96
N PRO A 86 10.12 -3.26 2.98
CA PRO A 86 10.57 -4.58 3.41
C PRO A 86 9.39 -5.52 3.73
N ASN A 87 8.36 -5.04 4.40
CA ASN A 87 7.18 -5.85 4.71
C ASN A 87 6.17 -6.04 3.56
N LEU A 88 6.38 -5.43 2.38
CA LEU A 88 5.51 -5.56 1.21
C LEU A 88 6.30 -6.23 0.07
N TYR A 89 6.20 -7.56 -0.01
CA TYR A 89 6.97 -8.35 -0.94
C TYR A 89 6.42 -8.26 -2.36
N VAL A 90 7.34 -8.25 -3.33
CA VAL A 90 7.08 -8.37 -4.76
C VAL A 90 7.29 -9.81 -5.22
N GLY A 91 6.42 -10.33 -6.07
CA GLY A 91 6.50 -11.70 -6.61
C GLY A 91 5.30 -12.59 -6.24
N SER A 92 5.27 -13.81 -6.77
CA SER A 92 4.17 -14.76 -6.55
C SER A 92 4.24 -15.39 -5.15
N HIS A 93 3.12 -15.39 -4.43
CA HIS A 93 2.92 -16.08 -3.16
C HIS A 93 1.99 -17.29 -3.35
N SER A 94 1.89 -18.19 -2.38
CA SER A 94 0.97 -19.35 -2.45
C SER A 94 -0.51 -18.96 -2.61
N SER A 95 -0.86 -17.70 -2.32
CA SER A 95 -2.18 -17.10 -2.56
C SER A 95 -2.29 -16.25 -3.84
N GLY A 96 -1.25 -16.22 -4.67
CA GLY A 96 -1.25 -15.51 -5.97
C GLY A 96 -0.14 -14.47 -6.07
N PHE A 97 -0.40 -13.22 -5.67
CA PHE A 97 0.48 -12.04 -5.89
C PHE A 97 0.85 -11.33 -4.58
N GLY A 98 2.14 -11.05 -4.40
CA GLY A 98 2.71 -10.32 -3.27
C GLY A 98 2.51 -10.99 -1.90
N LYS A 99 3.13 -10.43 -0.86
CA LYS A 99 2.93 -10.88 0.53
C LYS A 99 3.07 -9.70 1.48
N VAL A 100 2.16 -9.63 2.45
CA VAL A 100 2.30 -8.71 3.58
C VAL A 100 2.94 -9.45 4.76
N CYS A 101 4.08 -8.94 5.23
CA CYS A 101 4.81 -9.49 6.37
C CYS A 101 4.45 -8.72 7.64
N LEU A 102 3.50 -9.25 8.41
CA LEU A 102 3.08 -8.73 9.71
C LEU A 102 2.99 -9.85 10.72
N SER A 103 3.38 -9.58 11.97
CA SER A 103 3.36 -10.60 13.02
C SER A 103 1.94 -11.07 13.35
N ILE A 104 0.98 -10.14 13.29
CA ILE A 104 -0.46 -10.39 13.44
C ILE A 104 -1.08 -11.16 12.27
N LEU A 105 -0.37 -11.31 11.15
CA LEU A 105 -0.74 -12.21 10.05
C LEU A 105 0.03 -13.53 10.11
N GLY A 106 0.86 -13.72 11.15
CA GLY A 106 1.73 -14.89 11.29
C GLY A 106 2.91 -14.92 10.30
N THR A 107 3.12 -13.85 9.52
CA THR A 107 4.13 -13.77 8.45
C THR A 107 5.39 -13.01 8.87
N TRP A 108 5.47 -12.57 10.12
CA TRP A 108 6.63 -11.90 10.70
C TRP A 108 6.82 -12.24 12.19
N SER A 109 7.98 -11.89 12.72
CA SER A 109 8.31 -11.99 14.15
C SER A 109 7.60 -10.89 14.94
N GLY A 110 7.05 -11.24 16.11
CA GLY A 110 6.35 -10.29 16.99
C GLY A 110 5.03 -10.83 17.55
N PRO A 111 4.18 -9.95 18.13
CA PRO A 111 2.88 -10.30 18.67
C PRO A 111 2.00 -11.00 17.62
N LYS A 112 1.34 -12.08 18.03
CA LYS A 112 0.54 -12.93 17.12
C LYS A 112 -0.91 -12.49 17.07
N TRP A 113 -1.59 -12.92 16.00
CA TRP A 113 -3.03 -12.78 15.85
C TRP A 113 -3.76 -13.28 17.09
N THR A 114 -4.80 -12.56 17.50
CA THR A 114 -5.75 -13.01 18.50
C THR A 114 -7.16 -12.69 18.01
N SER A 115 -8.16 -13.49 18.37
CA SER A 115 -9.53 -13.36 17.84
C SER A 115 -10.25 -12.06 18.22
N ILE A 116 -9.66 -11.26 19.13
CA ILE A 116 -10.15 -9.92 19.45
C ILE A 116 -9.86 -8.90 18.34
N MET A 117 -8.76 -9.09 17.60
CA MET A 117 -8.37 -8.29 16.44
C MET A 117 -9.34 -8.49 15.27
N ASP A 118 -9.32 -7.55 14.35
CA ASP A 118 -10.16 -7.48 13.15
C ASP A 118 -9.38 -6.94 11.96
N ILE A 119 -10.05 -6.81 10.82
CA ILE A 119 -9.42 -6.30 9.60
C ILE A 119 -8.93 -4.84 9.74
N THR A 120 -9.56 -4.01 10.59
CA THR A 120 -9.12 -2.62 10.78
C THR A 120 -7.75 -2.58 11.44
N THR A 121 -7.53 -3.43 12.45
CA THR A 121 -6.23 -3.62 13.12
C THR A 121 -5.14 -3.95 12.10
N VAL A 122 -5.44 -4.84 11.13
CA VAL A 122 -4.49 -5.22 10.09
C VAL A 122 -4.18 -4.05 9.15
N LEU A 123 -5.21 -3.38 8.61
CA LEU A 123 -5.03 -2.30 7.64
C LEU A 123 -4.33 -1.08 8.25
N ILE A 124 -4.66 -0.71 9.48
CA ILE A 124 -3.96 0.36 10.23
C ILE A 124 -2.51 -0.04 10.49
N SER A 125 -2.25 -1.31 10.82
CA SER A 125 -0.87 -1.80 10.99
C SER A 125 -0.07 -1.69 9.70
N ILE A 126 -0.66 -2.02 8.54
CA ILE A 126 -0.01 -1.85 7.23
C ILE A 126 0.30 -0.37 6.97
N GLN A 127 -0.68 0.52 7.18
CA GLN A 127 -0.49 1.95 6.97
C GLN A 127 0.61 2.53 7.88
N SER A 128 0.69 2.06 9.13
CA SER A 128 1.68 2.53 10.11
C SER A 128 3.14 2.18 9.75
N LEU A 129 3.35 1.22 8.84
CA LEU A 129 4.68 0.91 8.31
C LEU A 129 5.17 1.94 7.28
N LEU A 130 4.24 2.70 6.67
CA LEU A 130 4.53 3.59 5.56
C LEU A 130 5.13 4.91 6.06
N ASP A 131 6.40 4.88 6.46
CA ASP A 131 7.12 6.00 7.05
C ASP A 131 8.18 6.64 6.11
N ASN A 132 9.10 7.43 6.69
CA ASN A 132 10.19 8.09 5.96
C ASN A 132 11.52 7.34 5.93
N ASN A 133 11.61 6.18 6.58
CA ASN A 133 12.81 5.34 6.61
C ASN A 133 12.45 3.85 6.48
N PRO A 134 11.79 3.45 5.38
CA PRO A 134 11.26 2.10 5.23
C PRO A 134 12.32 1.00 5.32
N LEU A 135 13.57 1.27 4.92
CA LEU A 135 14.65 0.27 5.04
C LEU A 135 14.95 -0.10 6.50
N HIS A 136 14.63 0.76 7.47
CA HIS A 136 14.82 0.45 8.91
C HIS A 136 13.94 -0.71 9.39
N HIS A 137 12.92 -1.10 8.61
CA HIS A 137 12.08 -2.27 8.89
C HIS A 137 12.68 -3.59 8.41
N GLU A 138 13.80 -3.57 7.66
CA GLU A 138 14.55 -4.77 7.30
C GLU A 138 15.47 -5.19 8.48
N PRO A 139 15.47 -6.47 8.91
CA PRO A 139 16.35 -6.94 9.98
C PRO A 139 17.83 -6.60 9.73
N GLY A 140 18.45 -5.98 10.72
CA GLY A 140 19.85 -5.52 10.67
C GLY A 140 20.05 -4.15 10.00
N GLN A 141 18.97 -3.46 9.60
CA GLN A 141 19.01 -2.13 8.99
C GLN A 141 18.37 -1.04 9.87
N GLU A 142 17.99 -1.35 11.12
CA GLU A 142 17.14 -0.53 11.99
C GLU A 142 17.74 0.85 12.32
N LYS A 143 19.07 0.99 12.21
CA LYS A 143 19.80 2.24 12.44
C LYS A 143 20.64 2.65 11.24
N ASN A 144 20.28 2.18 10.04
CA ASN A 144 21.05 2.46 8.84
C ASN A 144 20.99 3.96 8.49
N LYS A 145 22.15 4.63 8.65
CA LYS A 145 22.37 6.04 8.27
C LYS A 145 23.27 6.18 7.04
N SER A 146 23.57 5.08 6.37
CA SER A 146 24.40 5.09 5.16
C SER A 146 23.66 5.70 3.98
N GLU A 147 24.42 6.05 2.94
CA GLU A 147 23.89 6.53 1.66
C GLU A 147 22.89 5.54 1.04
N VAL A 148 23.04 4.23 1.29
CA VAL A 148 22.12 3.20 0.79
C VAL A 148 20.68 3.41 1.29
N ASN A 149 20.51 3.85 2.54
CA ASN A 149 19.17 4.17 3.06
C ASN A 149 18.56 5.34 2.30
N GLN A 150 19.36 6.39 2.04
CA GLN A 150 18.89 7.56 1.32
C GLN A 150 18.57 7.24 -0.15
N MET A 151 19.42 6.46 -0.81
CA MET A 151 19.19 5.94 -2.16
C MET A 151 17.89 5.12 -2.23
N TYR A 152 17.61 4.29 -1.21
CA TYR A 152 16.35 3.56 -1.14
C TYR A 152 15.17 4.52 -0.97
N ASN A 153 15.27 5.50 -0.07
CA ASN A 153 14.25 6.53 0.12
C ASN A 153 13.94 7.31 -1.16
N ASP A 154 14.96 7.64 -1.97
CA ASP A 154 14.80 8.33 -3.25
C ASP A 154 14.05 7.46 -4.27
N ILE A 155 14.35 6.15 -4.31
CA ILE A 155 13.57 5.19 -5.12
C ILE A 155 12.13 5.14 -4.64
N ILE A 156 11.88 5.04 -3.33
CA ILE A 156 10.52 4.96 -2.80
C ILE A 156 9.73 6.22 -3.13
N ARG A 157 10.30 7.41 -2.92
CA ARG A 157 9.64 8.68 -3.29
C ARG A 157 9.28 8.72 -4.78
N TYR A 158 10.18 8.27 -5.65
CA TYR A 158 9.92 8.20 -7.08
C TYR A 158 8.82 7.18 -7.43
N GLU A 159 8.85 5.98 -6.84
CA GLU A 159 7.85 4.94 -7.08
C GLU A 159 6.47 5.32 -6.53
N SER A 160 6.40 6.05 -5.41
CA SER A 160 5.14 6.55 -4.86
C SER A 160 4.41 7.45 -5.84
N LEU A 161 5.15 8.35 -6.51
CA LEU A 161 4.59 9.24 -7.52
C LEU A 161 4.37 8.53 -8.86
N SER A 162 5.36 7.81 -9.36
CA SER A 162 5.29 7.20 -10.70
C SER A 162 4.35 6.00 -10.74
N SER A 163 4.51 5.07 -9.80
CA SER A 163 3.86 3.76 -9.86
C SER A 163 2.60 3.73 -9.01
N LEU A 164 2.70 4.12 -7.74
CA LEU A 164 1.59 4.03 -6.80
C LEU A 164 0.51 5.08 -7.05
N LEU A 165 0.88 6.29 -7.46
CA LEU A 165 -0.07 7.35 -7.80
C LEU A 165 -0.46 7.31 -9.28
N ILE A 166 0.48 7.59 -10.19
CA ILE A 166 0.15 7.81 -11.60
C ILE A 166 -0.25 6.51 -12.30
N ASP A 167 0.61 5.50 -12.30
CA ASP A 167 0.35 4.29 -13.09
C ASP A 167 -0.84 3.48 -12.53
N ASN A 168 -0.97 3.40 -11.20
CA ASN A 168 -2.12 2.76 -10.53
C ASN A 168 -3.45 3.51 -10.72
N PHE A 169 -3.42 4.81 -10.97
CA PHE A 169 -4.64 5.57 -11.32
C PHE A 169 -5.03 5.37 -12.78
N ILE A 170 -4.07 5.49 -13.71
CA ILE A 170 -4.32 5.39 -15.15
C ILE A 170 -4.79 3.99 -15.52
N ASP A 171 -4.18 2.98 -14.93
CA ASP A 171 -4.41 1.57 -15.23
C ASP A 171 -4.42 0.76 -13.92
N PRO A 172 -5.51 0.84 -13.13
CA PRO A 172 -5.61 0.09 -11.88
C PRO A 172 -5.57 -1.41 -12.15
N PRO A 173 -4.92 -2.22 -11.30
CA PRO A 173 -4.96 -3.67 -11.41
C PRO A 173 -6.41 -4.21 -11.41
N THR A 174 -6.60 -5.39 -12.02
CA THR A 174 -7.94 -5.96 -12.21
C THR A 174 -8.77 -6.01 -10.92
N GLY A 175 -9.97 -5.45 -11.01
CA GLY A 175 -10.94 -5.38 -9.92
C GLY A 175 -10.69 -4.26 -8.90
N PHE A 176 -9.66 -3.42 -9.07
CA PHE A 176 -9.44 -2.23 -8.23
C PHE A 176 -10.07 -0.95 -8.81
N HIS A 177 -10.70 -1.02 -10.00
CA HIS A 177 -11.47 0.09 -10.58
C HIS A 177 -12.63 0.57 -9.69
N ILE A 178 -13.07 -0.26 -8.75
CA ILE A 178 -14.05 0.10 -7.71
C ILE A 178 -13.63 1.34 -6.91
N PHE A 179 -12.33 1.62 -6.81
CA PHE A 179 -11.78 2.77 -6.10
C PHE A 179 -11.56 4.01 -6.97
N ASN A 180 -11.92 3.99 -8.26
CA ASN A 180 -11.62 5.09 -9.20
C ASN A 180 -12.17 6.43 -8.74
N SER A 181 -13.40 6.47 -8.24
CA SER A 181 -14.04 7.72 -7.76
C SER A 181 -13.25 8.36 -6.60
N ILE A 182 -12.79 7.52 -5.66
CA ILE A 182 -11.98 7.92 -4.51
C ILE A 182 -10.61 8.43 -4.99
N MET A 183 -9.95 7.69 -5.88
CA MET A 183 -8.66 8.10 -6.44
C MET A 183 -8.76 9.45 -7.18
N SER A 184 -9.76 9.64 -8.04
CA SER A 184 -9.99 10.90 -8.76
C SER A 184 -10.19 12.08 -7.82
N THR A 185 -10.96 11.87 -6.75
CA THR A 185 -11.20 12.89 -5.72
C THR A 185 -9.90 13.29 -5.03
N GLN A 186 -9.06 12.32 -4.68
CA GLN A 186 -7.80 12.56 -3.99
C GLN A 186 -6.75 13.25 -4.89
N ILE A 187 -6.68 12.89 -6.16
CA ILE A 187 -5.82 13.57 -7.13
C ILE A 187 -6.25 15.03 -7.28
N SER A 188 -7.55 15.27 -7.42
CA SER A 188 -8.08 16.64 -7.55
C SER A 188 -7.81 17.48 -6.32
N LYS A 189 -8.01 16.92 -5.11
CA LYS A 189 -7.73 17.58 -3.84
C LYS A 189 -6.25 17.96 -3.69
N ASN A 190 -5.34 17.09 -4.11
CA ASN A 190 -3.90 17.26 -3.89
C ASN A 190 -3.14 17.83 -5.11
N LYS A 191 -3.84 18.17 -6.19
CA LYS A 191 -3.26 18.59 -7.49
C LYS A 191 -2.18 19.66 -7.36
N ILE A 192 -2.44 20.71 -6.57
CA ILE A 192 -1.50 21.82 -6.37
C ILE A 192 -0.27 21.37 -5.58
N LYS A 193 -0.47 20.59 -4.50
CA LYS A 193 0.61 20.08 -3.64
C LYS A 193 1.54 19.16 -4.43
N LEU A 194 0.96 18.20 -5.16
CA LEU A 194 1.67 17.25 -6.01
C LEU A 194 2.48 17.95 -7.11
N ASN A 195 1.89 18.95 -7.79
CA ASN A 195 2.61 19.69 -8.82
C ASN A 195 3.85 20.41 -8.26
N LYS A 196 3.71 21.07 -7.11
CA LYS A 196 4.82 21.75 -6.44
C LYS A 196 5.92 20.76 -6.05
N GLU A 197 5.56 19.62 -5.48
CA GLU A 197 6.54 18.60 -5.08
C GLU A 197 7.28 18.00 -6.28
N ILE A 198 6.57 17.67 -7.36
CA ILE A 198 7.21 17.14 -8.59
C ILE A 198 8.18 18.14 -9.20
N ILE A 199 7.82 19.44 -9.27
CA ILE A 199 8.70 20.50 -9.77
C ILE A 199 9.94 20.63 -8.89
N LYS A 200 9.77 20.64 -7.56
CA LYS A 200 10.89 20.71 -6.61
C LYS A 200 11.84 19.51 -6.78
N LEU A 201 11.32 18.29 -6.93
CA LEU A 201 12.15 17.10 -7.14
C LEU A 201 12.89 17.14 -8.49
N LEU A 202 12.24 17.66 -9.53
CA LEU A 202 12.84 17.89 -10.84
C LEU A 202 14.02 18.87 -10.76
N GLU A 203 13.90 19.96 -10.02
CA GLU A 203 14.96 20.95 -9.83
C GLU A 203 16.15 20.39 -9.04
N LEU A 204 15.89 19.57 -8.01
CA LEU A 204 16.92 18.98 -7.17
C LEU A 204 17.72 17.88 -7.88
N CYS A 205 17.05 16.95 -8.55
CA CYS A 205 17.70 15.82 -9.22
C CYS A 205 16.84 15.35 -10.39
N PRO A 206 16.98 15.94 -11.59
CA PRO A 206 16.05 15.66 -12.69
C PRO A 206 16.11 14.21 -13.16
N LYS A 207 17.30 13.60 -13.11
CA LYS A 207 17.54 12.23 -13.53
C LYS A 207 18.73 11.62 -12.79
N SER A 208 18.59 10.38 -12.33
CA SER A 208 19.67 9.59 -11.72
C SER A 208 19.46 8.10 -11.94
N ILE A 209 20.52 7.31 -11.77
CA ILE A 209 20.45 5.85 -11.73
C ILE A 209 20.87 5.43 -10.34
N VAL A 210 19.96 4.76 -9.63
CA VAL A 210 20.15 4.31 -8.26
C VAL A 210 20.25 2.79 -8.25
N THR A 211 21.26 2.25 -7.57
CA THR A 211 21.46 0.80 -7.43
C THR A 211 21.50 0.42 -5.96
N ILE A 212 20.62 -0.49 -5.53
CA ILE A 212 20.50 -0.99 -4.16
C ILE A 212 20.81 -2.49 -4.15
N PRO A 213 21.96 -2.93 -3.59
CA PRO A 213 22.35 -4.34 -3.60
C PRO A 213 21.43 -5.26 -2.81
N ILE A 214 20.92 -4.82 -1.66
CA ILE A 214 20.12 -5.67 -0.72
C ILE A 214 18.86 -6.24 -1.37
N TYR A 215 18.34 -5.57 -2.42
CA TYR A 215 17.20 -6.04 -3.21
C TYR A 215 17.51 -6.21 -4.70
N ARG A 216 18.78 -6.10 -5.09
CA ARG A 216 19.23 -6.12 -6.49
C ARG A 216 18.44 -5.14 -7.37
N ILE A 217 18.06 -4.00 -6.81
CA ILE A 217 17.31 -2.97 -7.54
C ILE A 217 18.31 -2.13 -8.32
N LYS A 218 18.04 -1.93 -9.61
CA LYS A 218 18.66 -0.89 -10.43
C LYS A 218 17.54 -0.08 -11.06
N LYS A 219 17.40 1.18 -10.66
CA LYS A 219 16.28 2.04 -11.07
C LYS A 219 16.79 3.34 -11.66
N GLU A 220 16.25 3.71 -12.82
CA GLU A 220 16.34 5.07 -13.33
C GLU A 220 15.23 5.91 -12.69
N ILE A 221 15.63 6.94 -11.94
CA ILE A 221 14.75 8.00 -11.45
C ILE A 221 14.78 9.09 -12.51
N ASN A 222 13.60 9.50 -13.00
CA ASN A 222 13.48 10.48 -14.08
C ASN A 222 12.24 11.34 -13.86
N TYR A 223 12.42 12.47 -13.17
CA TYR A 223 11.33 13.38 -12.85
C TYR A 223 10.85 14.17 -14.06
N THR A 224 11.68 14.35 -15.10
CA THR A 224 11.24 14.97 -16.35
C THR A 224 10.17 14.12 -17.04
N LYS A 225 10.37 12.81 -17.10
CA LYS A 225 9.37 11.87 -17.65
C LYS A 225 8.15 11.77 -16.74
N LEU A 226 8.35 11.80 -15.42
CA LEU A 226 7.27 11.76 -14.44
C LEU A 226 6.36 12.98 -14.56
N LEU A 227 6.91 14.19 -14.63
CA LEU A 227 6.14 15.43 -14.80
C LEU A 227 5.26 15.36 -16.05
N ARG A 228 5.81 14.95 -17.19
CA ARG A 228 5.03 14.78 -18.43
C ARG A 228 3.90 13.77 -18.30
N LYS A 229 4.09 12.69 -17.53
CA LYS A 229 3.01 11.73 -17.24
C LYS A 229 1.95 12.36 -16.34
N TYR A 230 2.37 13.08 -15.30
CA TYR A 230 1.48 13.75 -14.35
C TYR A 230 0.64 14.83 -15.03
N GLU A 231 1.24 15.65 -15.90
CA GLU A 231 0.55 16.68 -16.70
C GLU A 231 -0.55 16.07 -17.58
N LYS A 232 -0.30 14.90 -18.18
CA LYS A 232 -1.33 14.18 -18.94
C LYS A 232 -2.45 13.68 -18.04
N LEU A 233 -2.10 13.15 -16.87
CA LEU A 233 -3.06 12.62 -15.90
C LEU A 233 -4.04 13.70 -15.42
N ILE A 234 -3.56 14.92 -15.14
CA ILE A 234 -4.40 16.01 -14.62
C ILE A 234 -5.28 16.69 -15.68
N LEU A 235 -5.17 16.27 -16.95
CA LEU A 235 -6.00 16.69 -18.08
C LEU A 235 -7.09 15.66 -18.43
N LEU A 236 -7.03 14.46 -17.84
CA LEU A 236 -8.09 13.44 -17.90
C LEU A 236 -9.22 13.78 -16.92
#